data_AF-A0A3M7RWY8-F1
#
_entry.id   AF-A0A3M7RWY8-F1
#
_cell.length_a   1.000
_cell.length_b   1.000
_cell.length_c   1.000
_cell.angle_alpha   90.00
_cell.angle_beta   90.00
_cell.angle_gamma   90.00
#
_symmetry.space_group_name_H-M   'P 1'
#
loop_
_entity.id
_entity.type
_entity.pdbx_description
1 polymer ?
#
loop_
_entity_poly.entity_id
_entity_poly.type
_entity_poly.pdbx_seq_one_letter_code
_entity_poly.pdbx_strand_id
1 'polypeptide(L)'
;MKISVEKSSCIIFSKSSTLPKLKLKFFNKNLPNSKSIKFLGVTFDERLNFINQVSEIKQKCQSRLNIIKILSNKKWGLSKTSLSSIFKSFIGSVIDYSFPCLNVYSEKTPSYPKLCYT
;
A
#
# COMPACT_ATOMS: atom_id res chain seq x y z
N MET A 1 -26.90 -12.81 2.55
CA MET A 1 -25.54 -12.54 2.01
C MET A 1 -24.87 -13.87 1.67
N LYS A 2 -24.57 -14.17 0.39
CA LYS A 2 -23.88 -15.41 -0.03
C LYS A 2 -22.38 -15.12 -0.16
N ILE A 3 -21.53 -15.88 0.54
CA ILE A 3 -20.07 -15.72 0.52
C ILE A 3 -19.47 -16.84 -0.34
N SER A 4 -18.61 -16.49 -1.29
CA SER A 4 -17.92 -17.47 -2.15
C SER A 4 -16.60 -17.91 -1.53
N VAL A 5 -16.45 -19.22 -1.31
CA VAL A 5 -15.24 -19.80 -0.71
C VAL A 5 -14.02 -19.64 -1.60
N GLU A 6 -14.20 -19.67 -2.92
CA GLU A 6 -13.10 -19.58 -3.90
C GLU A 6 -12.42 -18.21 -3.90
N LYS A 7 -13.17 -17.16 -3.50
CA LYS A 7 -12.67 -15.79 -3.37
C LYS A 7 -12.12 -15.48 -1.98
N SER A 8 -12.29 -16.41 -1.02
CA SER A 8 -11.82 -16.24 0.34
C SER A 8 -10.40 -16.80 0.48
N SER A 9 -9.54 -16.02 1.12
CA SER A 9 -8.18 -16.42 1.48
C SER A 9 -7.91 -16.05 2.93
N CYS A 10 -7.03 -16.81 3.59
CA CYS A 10 -6.58 -16.54 4.95
C CYS A 10 -5.09 -16.13 4.95
N ILE A 11 -4.76 -15.17 5.79
CA ILE A 11 -3.39 -14.80 6.13
C ILE A 11 -3.21 -14.83 7.64
N ILE A 12 -2.04 -15.26 8.11
CA ILE A 12 -1.68 -15.28 9.52
C ILE A 12 -0.65 -14.19 9.75
N PHE A 13 -0.95 -13.26 10.65
CA PHE A 13 0.01 -12.26 11.07
C PHE A 13 0.79 -12.77 12.28
N SER A 14 2.10 -12.95 12.13
CA SER A 14 2.96 -13.37 13.24
C SER A 14 4.40 -12.88 13.07
N LYS A 15 5.03 -12.57 14.21
CA LYS A 15 6.47 -12.27 14.29
C LYS A 15 7.32 -13.54 14.49
N SER A 16 6.69 -14.68 14.77
CA SER A 16 7.37 -15.96 14.95
C SER A 16 7.98 -16.46 13.64
N SER A 17 9.13 -17.13 13.71
CA SER A 17 9.75 -17.82 12.58
C SER A 17 8.92 -19.03 12.12
N THR A 18 8.19 -19.65 13.05
CA THR A 18 7.36 -20.82 12.79
C THR A 18 5.90 -20.40 12.70
N LEU A 19 5.36 -20.40 11.48
CA LEU A 19 3.93 -20.17 11.25
C LEU A 19 3.16 -21.49 11.43
N PRO A 20 2.08 -21.51 12.24
CA PRO A 20 1.23 -22.68 12.34
C PRO A 20 0.53 -22.93 11.00
N LYS A 21 0.52 -24.18 10.54
CA LYS A 21 -0.32 -24.60 9.40
C LYS A 21 -1.79 -24.64 9.85
N LEU A 22 -2.47 -23.50 9.80
CA LEU A 22 -3.91 -23.45 10.06
C LEU A 22 -4.67 -24.14 8.93
N LYS A 23 -5.50 -25.13 9.28
CA LYS A 23 -6.45 -25.76 8.37
C LYS A 23 -7.83 -25.14 8.62
N LEU A 24 -8.03 -23.91 8.16
CA LEU A 24 -9.32 -23.25 8.27
C LEU A 24 -10.28 -23.82 7.22
N LYS A 25 -11.45 -24.28 7.68
CA LYS A 25 -12.52 -24.78 6.83
C LYS A 25 -13.64 -23.76 6.77
N PHE A 26 -14.05 -23.39 5.57
CA PHE A 26 -15.20 -22.53 5.33
C PHE A 26 -16.17 -23.27 4.42
N PHE A 27 -17.41 -23.49 4.87
CA PHE A 27 -18.39 -24.38 4.22
C PHE A 27 -17.79 -25.76 3.84
N ASN A 28 -17.12 -26.42 4.79
CA ASN A 28 -16.40 -27.70 4.60
C ASN A 28 -15.25 -27.73 3.57
N LYS A 29 -14.91 -26.61 2.94
CA LYS A 29 -13.76 -26.48 2.04
C LYS A 29 -12.59 -25.83 2.78
N ASN A 30 -11.36 -26.31 2.54
CA ASN A 30 -10.17 -25.70 3.12
C ASN A 30 -9.87 -24.37 2.43
N LEU A 31 -9.63 -23.32 3.24
CA LEU A 31 -9.17 -22.03 2.73
C LEU A 31 -7.68 -22.10 2.42
N PRO A 32 -7.22 -21.49 1.32
CA PRO A 32 -5.80 -21.36 1.05
C PRO A 32 -5.17 -20.35 2.02
N ASN A 33 -3.99 -20.70 2.54
CA ASN A 33 -3.15 -19.77 3.28
C ASN A 33 -2.28 -18.99 2.28
N SER A 34 -2.49 -17.68 2.19
CA SER A 34 -1.70 -16.80 1.33
C SER A 34 -0.67 -16.03 2.16
N LYS A 35 0.57 -15.95 1.65
CA LYS A 35 1.66 -15.18 2.29
C LYS A 35 1.50 -13.66 2.19
N SER A 36 0.72 -13.23 1.21
CA SER A 36 0.41 -11.84 0.96
C SER A 36 -1.04 -11.74 0.49
N ILE A 37 -1.78 -10.75 1.00
CA ILE A 37 -3.17 -10.50 0.62
C ILE A 37 -3.40 -9.02 0.35
N LYS A 38 -4.18 -8.69 -0.68
CA LYS A 38 -4.57 -7.32 -0.99
C LYS A 38 -5.95 -7.04 -0.42
N PHE A 39 -6.05 -6.09 0.50
CA PHE A 39 -7.30 -5.66 1.11
C PHE A 39 -7.45 -4.15 0.96
N LEU A 40 -8.57 -3.70 0.38
CA LEU A 40 -8.85 -2.31 0.05
C LEU A 40 -7.75 -1.61 -0.80
N GLY A 41 -6.96 -2.37 -1.55
CA GLY A 41 -5.85 -1.83 -2.35
C GLY A 41 -4.53 -1.68 -1.58
N VAL A 42 -4.47 -2.15 -0.33
CA VAL A 42 -3.26 -2.29 0.47
C VAL A 42 -2.82 -3.75 0.48
N THR A 43 -1.55 -4.00 0.16
CA THR A 43 -0.94 -5.32 0.23
C THR A 43 -0.39 -5.57 1.64
N PHE A 44 -0.91 -6.60 2.31
CA PHE A 44 -0.49 -7.06 3.63
C PHE A 44 0.38 -8.30 3.50
N ASP A 45 1.54 -8.27 4.16
CA ASP A 45 2.44 -9.42 4.27
C ASP A 45 2.26 -10.10 5.64
N GLU A 46 2.61 -11.39 5.77
CA GLU A 46 2.54 -12.17 7.03
C GLU A 46 3.22 -11.47 8.24
N ARG A 47 4.29 -10.71 7.99
CA ARG A 47 5.05 -9.98 9.03
C ARG A 47 4.64 -8.52 9.18
N LEU A 48 3.64 -8.06 8.41
CA LEU A 48 3.21 -6.66 8.34
C LEU A 48 4.38 -5.70 8.07
N ASN A 49 5.32 -6.11 7.21
CA ASN A 49 6.49 -5.29 6.89
C ASN A 49 6.19 -4.23 5.84
N PHE A 50 5.11 -4.38 5.06
CA PHE A 50 4.67 -3.41 4.05
C PHE A 50 5.72 -3.06 2.98
N ILE A 51 6.78 -3.87 2.81
CA ILE A 51 7.85 -3.63 1.84
C ILE A 51 7.28 -3.61 0.42
N ASN A 52 6.44 -4.60 0.11
CA ASN A 52 5.79 -4.72 -1.20
C ASN A 52 4.85 -3.53 -1.44
N GLN A 53 4.08 -3.14 -0.42
CA GLN A 53 3.18 -2.00 -0.49
C GLN A 53 3.93 -0.68 -0.74
N VAL A 54 5.03 -0.42 -0.02
CA VAL A 54 5.85 0.79 -0.19
C VAL A 54 6.46 0.83 -1.60
N SER A 55 6.91 -0.32 -2.13
CA SER A 55 7.41 -0.42 -3.50
C SER A 55 6.31 -0.08 -4.53
N GLU A 56 5.10 -0.64 -4.38
CA GLU A 56 3.95 -0.30 -5.22
C GLU A 56 3.62 1.20 -5.17
N ILE A 57 3.62 1.79 -3.97
CA ILE A 57 3.36 3.23 -3.78
C ILE A 57 4.43 4.06 -4.48
N LYS A 58 5.72 3.72 -4.30
CA LYS A 58 6.84 4.42 -4.95
C LYS A 58 6.68 4.40 -6.47
N GLN A 59 6.38 3.24 -7.05
CA GLN A 59 6.17 3.12 -8.49
C GLN A 59 4.97 3.97 -8.96
N LYS A 60 3.83 3.89 -8.26
CA LYS A 60 2.63 4.71 -8.57
C LYS A 60 2.94 6.21 -8.50
N CYS A 61 3.61 6.67 -7.44
CA CYS A 61 4.01 8.06 -7.29
C CYS A 61 4.99 8.48 -8.38
N GLN A 62 5.95 7.64 -8.76
CA GLN A 62 6.91 7.93 -9.83
C GLN A 62 6.21 8.12 -11.18
N SER A 63 5.27 7.24 -11.54
CA SER A 63 4.49 7.37 -12.78
C SER A 63 3.66 8.65 -12.78
N ARG A 64 3.01 8.98 -11.66
CA ARG A 64 2.23 10.23 -11.51
C ARG A 64 3.13 11.48 -11.58
N LEU A 65 4.31 11.42 -10.98
CA LEU A 65 5.31 12.50 -11.05
C LEU A 65 5.75 12.75 -12.48
N ASN A 66 5.95 11.71 -13.29
CA ASN A 66 6.33 11.88 -14.69
C ASN A 66 5.26 12.62 -15.49
N ILE A 67 3.98 12.36 -15.23
CA ILE A 67 2.86 13.11 -15.84
C ILE A 67 2.90 14.58 -15.42
N ILE A 68 3.09 14.86 -14.12
CA ILE A 68 3.17 16.23 -13.59
C ILE A 68 4.38 16.97 -14.19
N LYS A 69 5.52 16.30 -14.39
CA LYS A 69 6.70 16.89 -15.06
C LYS A 69 6.39 17.33 -16.49
N ILE A 70 5.63 16.53 -17.24
CA ILE A 70 5.19 16.87 -18.60
C ILE A 70 4.26 18.09 -18.57
N LEU A 71 3.29 18.10 -17.65
CA LEU A 71 2.34 19.21 -17.46
C LEU A 71 3.03 20.51 -17.01
N SER A 72 4.12 20.40 -16.25
CA SER A 72 4.91 21.55 -15.79
C SER A 72 5.71 22.24 -16.90
N ASN A 73 5.70 21.71 -18.12
CA ASN A 73 6.46 22.29 -19.21
C ASN A 73 5.89 23.67 -19.59
N LYS A 74 6.78 24.68 -19.75
CA LYS A 74 6.40 26.09 -19.99
C LYS A 74 5.47 26.28 -21.20
N LYS A 75 5.51 25.38 -22.18
CA LYS A 75 4.64 25.39 -23.36
C LYS A 75 3.14 25.31 -23.03
N TRP A 76 2.76 24.72 -21.90
CA TRP A 76 1.37 24.49 -21.51
C TRP A 76 0.77 25.65 -20.70
N GLY A 77 1.57 26.64 -20.29
CA GLY A 77 1.07 27.84 -19.61
C GLY A 77 0.42 27.61 -18.23
N LEU A 78 0.67 26.46 -17.59
CA LEU A 78 0.09 26.14 -16.28
C LEU A 78 0.63 27.05 -15.17
N SER A 79 -0.29 27.66 -14.41
CA SER A 79 0.05 28.40 -13.20
C SER A 79 0.68 27.50 -12.14
N LYS A 80 1.65 28.04 -11.39
CA LYS A 80 2.29 27.36 -10.25
C LYS A 80 1.26 26.89 -9.20
N THR A 81 0.20 27.67 -8.98
CA THR A 81 -0.86 27.32 -8.01
C THR A 81 -1.66 26.11 -8.46
N SER A 82 -2.04 26.06 -9.73
CA SER A 82 -2.74 24.92 -10.34
C SER A 82 -1.87 23.67 -10.32
N LEU A 83 -0.59 23.78 -10.68
CA LEU A 83 0.34 22.65 -10.64
C LEU A 83 0.52 22.09 -9.21
N SER A 84 0.60 22.96 -8.20
CA SER A 84 0.67 22.56 -6.79
C SER A 84 -0.60 21.84 -6.34
N SER A 85 -1.77 22.35 -6.75
CA SER A 85 -3.06 21.71 -6.46
C SER A 85 -3.18 20.31 -7.08
N ILE A 86 -2.75 20.17 -8.34
CA ILE A 86 -2.69 18.88 -9.03
C ILE A 86 -1.74 17.94 -8.30
N PHE A 87 -0.54 18.39 -7.95
CA PHE A 87 0.43 17.57 -7.21
C PHE A 87 -0.15 17.06 -5.88
N LYS A 88 -0.72 17.94 -5.06
CA LYS A 88 -1.34 17.57 -3.77
C LYS A 88 -2.50 16.58 -3.97
N SER A 89 -3.39 16.85 -4.91
CA SER A 89 -4.54 15.98 -5.17
C SER A 89 -4.15 14.62 -5.74
N PHE A 90 -3.10 14.57 -6.55
CA PHE A 90 -2.75 13.36 -7.31
C PHE A 90 -1.73 12.48 -6.59
N ILE A 91 -0.72 13.06 -5.95
CA ILE A 91 0.30 12.30 -5.20
C ILE A 91 -0.03 12.31 -3.71
N GLY A 92 -0.46 13.45 -3.16
CA GLY A 92 -0.86 13.55 -1.76
C GLY A 92 -1.95 12.54 -1.41
N SER A 93 -3.00 12.41 -2.22
CA SER A 93 -4.05 11.41 -1.99
C SER A 93 -3.56 9.96 -1.89
N VAL A 94 -2.51 9.58 -2.61
CA VAL A 94 -1.91 8.24 -2.52
C VAL A 94 -1.14 8.05 -1.22
N ILE A 95 -0.39 9.09 -0.85
CA ILE A 95 0.41 9.10 0.38
C ILE A 95 -0.50 9.11 1.60
N ASP A 96 -1.51 9.97 1.63
CA ASP A 96 -2.49 10.11 2.71
C ASP A 96 -3.23 8.80 2.97
N TYR A 97 -3.71 8.15 1.90
CA TYR A 97 -4.37 6.84 2.01
C TYR A 97 -3.43 5.74 2.56
N SER A 98 -2.15 5.82 2.20
CA SER A 98 -1.14 4.81 2.58
C SER A 98 -0.38 5.16 3.85
N PHE A 99 -0.70 6.28 4.50
CA PHE A 99 0.04 6.83 5.63
C PHE A 99 0.22 5.83 6.79
N PRO A 100 -0.80 5.07 7.21
CA PRO A 100 -0.63 4.06 8.28
C PRO A 100 0.43 3.00 7.94
N CYS A 101 0.48 2.56 6.67
CA CYS A 101 1.44 1.56 6.21
C CYS A 101 2.86 2.13 6.17
N LEU A 102 3.00 3.38 5.70
CA LEU A 102 4.30 4.07 5.62
C LEU A 102 4.86 4.34 7.02
N ASN A 103 4.02 4.69 7.99
CA ASN A 103 4.45 4.88 9.37
C ASN A 103 5.02 3.59 9.98
N VAL A 104 4.30 2.48 9.85
CA VAL A 104 4.76 1.16 10.33
C VAL A 104 6.04 0.72 9.64
N TYR A 105 6.18 0.99 8.33
CA TYR A 105 7.42 0.71 7.60
C TYR A 105 8.58 1.53 8.15
N SER A 106 8.39 2.84 8.37
CA SER A 106 9.42 3.74 8.89
C SER A 106 9.92 3.36 10.28
N GLU A 107 9.03 2.90 11.17
CA GLU A 107 9.41 2.43 12.51
C GLU A 107 10.33 1.20 12.46
N LYS A 108 10.17 0.36 11.44
CA LYS A 108 10.97 -0.86 11.24
C LYS A 108 12.32 -0.61 10.58
N THR A 109 12.48 0.50 9.86
CA THR A 109 13.74 0.89 9.21
C THR A 109 14.31 2.15 9.86
N PRO A 110 15.26 2.06 10.81
CA PRO A 110 15.79 3.22 11.53
C PRO A 110 16.63 4.19 10.67
N SER A 111 16.73 3.95 9.36
CA SER A 111 17.54 4.74 8.43
C SER A 111 16.85 5.99 7.87
N TYR A 112 15.52 6.15 8.03
CA TYR A 112 14.78 7.30 7.48
C TYR A 112 14.21 8.16 8.62
N PRO A 113 14.23 9.50 8.50
CA PRO A 113 13.66 10.37 9.51
C PRO A 113 12.17 10.05 9.67
N LYS A 114 11.73 9.91 10.93
CA LYS A 114 10.32 9.71 11.28
C LYS A 114 9.50 10.78 10.58
N LEU A 115 8.58 10.38 9.71
CA LEU A 115 7.67 11.29 9.02
C LEU A 115 6.62 11.79 10.02
N CYS A 116 7.02 12.71 10.89
CA CYS A 116 6.13 13.46 11.75
C CYS A 116 5.40 14.49 10.89
N TYR A 117 4.23 14.14 10.36
CA TYR A 117 3.27 15.11 9.87
C TYR A 117 2.29 15.41 11.02
N THR A 118 2.53 16.52 11.71
CA THR A 118 1.57 17.20 12.59
C THR A 118 1.22 18.54 11.98
#